data_AF-A0A392TKP3-F1
#
_entry.id   AF-A0A392TKP3-F1
#
_cell.length_a   1.000
_cell.length_b   1.000
_cell.length_c   1.000
_cell.angle_alpha   90.00
_cell.angle_beta   90.00
_cell.angle_gamma   90.00
#
_symmetry.space_group_name_H-M   'P 1'
#
loop_
_entity.id
_entity.type
_entity.pdbx_description
1 polymer ?
#
loop_
_entity_poly.entity_id
_entity_poly.type
_entity_poly.pdbx_seq_one_letter_code
_entity_poly.pdbx_strand_id
1 'polypeptide(L)' 'KSLAVQLPIAFPTLLCGIILSQHPDICTAADVPCEREADLSLDYRLFEGSHAADITGPSGKKSGDLLSKK' A
#
# COMPACT_ATOMS: atom_id res chain seq x y z
N LYS A 1 -16.62 -20.84 -10.49
CA LYS A 1 -16.54 -19.40 -10.11
C LYS A 1 -16.01 -19.36 -8.68
N SER A 2 -14.73 -19.01 -8.50
CA SER A 2 -14.07 -19.03 -7.20
C SER A 2 -14.27 -17.69 -6.50
N LEU A 3 -14.92 -17.69 -5.33
CA LEU A 3 -15.06 -16.52 -4.45
C LEU A 3 -13.85 -16.35 -3.52
N ALA A 4 -12.78 -17.15 -3.71
CA ALA A 4 -11.62 -17.21 -2.83
C ALA A 4 -10.82 -15.90 -2.77
N VAL A 5 -11.03 -14.98 -3.70
CA VAL A 5 -10.37 -13.66 -3.74
C VAL A 5 -11.18 -12.59 -2.98
N GLN A 6 -12.40 -12.89 -2.52
CA GLN A 6 -13.26 -11.92 -1.82
C GLN A 6 -13.03 -11.90 -0.29
N LEU A 7 -12.43 -12.95 0.28
CA LEU A 7 -12.16 -13.08 1.72
C LEU A 7 -10.75 -12.66 2.22
N PRO A 8 -9.66 -12.56 1.42
CA PRO A 8 -8.33 -12.30 1.96
C PRO A 8 -8.19 -10.88 2.51
N ILE A 9 -9.06 -9.94 2.11
CA ILE A 9 -9.10 -8.57 2.67
C ILE A 9 -9.70 -8.57 4.07
N ALA A 10 -10.57 -9.54 4.40
CA ALA A 10 -11.14 -9.64 5.75
C ALA A 10 -10.10 -10.10 6.78
N PHE A 11 -9.05 -10.82 6.37
CA PHE A 11 -8.06 -11.37 7.30
C PHE A 11 -7.26 -10.26 8.02
N PRO A 12 -6.66 -9.26 7.34
CA PRO A 12 -6.04 -8.12 8.02
C PRO A 12 -7.02 -7.35 8.91
N THR A 13 -8.24 -7.10 8.45
CA THR A 13 -9.24 -6.37 9.24
C THR A 13 -9.65 -7.12 10.51
N LEU A 14 -9.86 -8.44 10.41
CA LEU A 14 -10.21 -9.30 11.53
C LEU A 14 -9.05 -9.37 12.54
N LEU A 15 -7.82 -9.56 12.05
CA LEU A 15 -6.64 -9.61 12.91
C LEU A 15 -6.42 -8.28 13.63
N CYS A 16 -6.53 -7.15 12.92
CA CYS A 16 -6.47 -5.82 13.53
C CYS A 16 -7.56 -5.65 14.59
N GLY A 17 -8.81 -6.02 14.30
CA GLY A 17 -9.89 -5.94 15.28
C GLY A 17 -9.61 -6.73 16.56
N ILE A 18 -9.05 -7.93 16.43
CA ILE A 18 -8.65 -8.76 17.59
C ILE A 18 -7.52 -8.08 18.38
N ILE A 19 -6.48 -7.57 17.70
CA ILE A 19 -5.35 -6.89 18.34
C ILE A 19 -5.84 -5.65 19.12
N LEU A 20 -6.67 -4.83 18.50
CA LEU A 20 -7.22 -3.62 19.13
C LEU A 20 -8.13 -3.94 20.30
N SER A 21 -8.86 -5.07 20.26
CA SER A 21 -9.69 -5.51 21.40
C SER A 21 -8.87 -5.93 22.62
N GLN A 22 -7.67 -6.49 22.40
CA GLN A 22 -6.78 -6.93 23.48
C GLN A 22 -5.90 -5.78 24.01
N HIS A 23 -5.61 -4.80 23.16
CA HIS A 23 -4.73 -3.68 23.46
C HIS A 23 -5.39 -2.36 23.05
N PRO A 24 -6.38 -1.88 23.84
CA PRO A 24 -7.11 -0.66 23.50
C PRO A 24 -6.21 0.59 23.45
N ASP A 25 -5.08 0.56 24.14
CA ASP A 25 -4.11 1.66 24.18
C ASP A 25 -3.31 1.84 22.87
N ILE A 26 -3.41 0.90 21.92
CA ILE A 26 -2.76 1.00 20.60
C ILE A 26 -3.43 2.07 19.73
N CYS A 27 -4.76 2.19 19.80
CA CYS A 27 -5.49 3.25 19.09
C CYS A 27 -5.74 4.41 20.04
N THR A 28 -5.02 5.50 19.84
CA THR A 28 -5.17 6.71 20.64
C THR A 28 -6.17 7.67 19.99
N ALA A 29 -6.57 8.72 20.72
CA ALA A 29 -7.41 9.78 20.16
C ALA A 29 -6.77 10.48 18.94
N ALA A 30 -5.45 10.36 18.76
CA ALA A 30 -4.74 10.89 17.59
C ALA A 30 -4.85 9.99 16.34
N ASP A 31 -5.24 8.72 16.50
CA ASP A 31 -5.40 7.75 15.40
C ASP A 31 -6.81 7.77 14.79
N VAL A 32 -7.75 8.49 15.43
CA VAL A 32 -9.08 8.72 14.87
C VAL A 32 -8.96 9.64 13.66
N PRO A 33 -9.64 9.36 12.54
CA PRO A 33 -9.69 10.28 11.42
C PRO A 33 -10.13 11.66 11.91
N CYS A 34 -9.20 12.60 11.91
CA CYS A 34 -9.45 13.98 12.27
C CYS A 34 -9.85 14.72 11.00
N GLU A 35 -11.02 15.36 11.02
CA GLU A 35 -11.43 16.27 9.96
C GLU A 35 -10.34 17.34 9.82
N ARG A 36 -9.77 17.45 8.62
CA ARG A 36 -8.78 18.48 8.38
C ARG A 36 -9.50 19.82 8.34
N GLU A 37 -9.08 20.75 9.19
CA GLU A 37 -9.67 22.11 9.29
C GLU A 37 -9.68 22.89 7.95
N ALA A 38 -8.87 22.48 6.98
CA ALA A 38 -8.79 23.09 5.67
C ALA A 38 -8.83 22.04 4.56
N ASP A 39 -9.47 22.41 3.44
CA ASP A 39 -9.43 21.61 2.23
C ASP A 39 -7.99 21.38 1.77
N LEU A 40 -7.67 20.11 1.47
CA LEU A 40 -6.39 19.77 0.86
C LEU A 40 -6.39 20.29 -0.59
N SER A 41 -5.74 21.43 -0.82
CA SER A 41 -5.43 21.91 -2.16
C SER A 41 -4.02 21.47 -2.57
N LEU A 42 -3.89 20.96 -3.79
CA LEU A 42 -2.59 20.70 -4.42
C LEU A 42 -2.19 21.92 -5.26
N ASP A 43 -0.93 22.32 -5.20
CA ASP A 43 -0.39 23.38 -6.07
C ASP A 43 -0.24 22.84 -7.50
N TYR A 44 -0.68 23.63 -8.50
CA TYR A 44 -0.62 23.24 -9.91
C TYR A 44 0.79 22.91 -10.39
N ARG A 45 1.81 23.51 -9.77
CA ARG A 45 3.23 23.27 -10.08
C ARG A 45 3.67 21.83 -9.79
N LEU A 46 2.94 21.10 -8.94
CA LEU A 46 3.18 19.66 -8.72
C LEU A 46 2.92 18.83 -9.98
N PHE A 47 2.14 19.36 -10.93
CA PHE A 47 1.86 18.69 -12.20
C PHE A 47 2.70 19.23 -13.35
N GLU A 48 3.53 20.26 -13.11
CA GLU A 48 4.45 20.81 -14.10
C GLU A 48 5.78 20.05 -14.09
N GLY A 49 6.47 20.00 -15.24
CA GLY A 49 7.78 19.37 -15.37
C GLY A 49 7.75 17.88 -15.73
N SER A 50 8.94 17.26 -15.75
CA SER A 50 9.10 15.83 -16.05
C SER A 50 8.90 15.00 -14.79
N HIS A 51 7.78 14.29 -14.72
CA HIS A 51 7.49 13.37 -13.61
C HIS A 51 8.16 12.02 -13.81
N ALA A 52 8.54 11.37 -12.71
CA ALA A 52 8.90 9.95 -12.76
C ALA A 52 7.66 9.15 -13.20
N ALA A 53 7.86 8.14 -14.04
CA ALA A 53 6.76 7.25 -14.39
C ALA A 53 6.21 6.61 -13.12
N ASP A 54 4.90 6.76 -12.90
CA ASP A 54 4.11 6.42 -11.70
C ASP A 54 4.32 4.97 -11.19
N ILE A 55 4.92 4.12 -12.01
CA ILE A 55 5.08 2.68 -11.80
C ILE A 55 6.29 2.16 -12.57
N THR A 56 7.48 2.73 -12.31
CA THR A 56 8.71 2.07 -12.79
C THR A 56 8.95 0.82 -11.97
N GLY A 57 8.42 -0.32 -12.43
CA GLY A 57 8.78 -1.63 -11.89
C GLY A 57 10.29 -1.88 -12.01
N PRO A 58 10.91 -2.63 -11.08
CA PRO A 58 12.35 -2.90 -11.16
C PRO A 58 12.66 -3.60 -12.48
N SER A 59 13.61 -3.05 -13.23
CA SER A 59 14.14 -3.66 -14.44
C SER A 59 14.73 -5.03 -14.08
N GLY A 60 14.00 -6.09 -14.42
CA GLY A 60 14.46 -7.46 -14.28
C GLY A 60 15.65 -7.69 -15.20
N LYS A 61 16.86 -7.68 -14.64
CA LYS A 61 18.05 -8.15 -15.35
C LYS A 61 17.82 -9.64 -15.64
N LYS A 62 17.60 -10.03 -16.89
CA LYS A 62 17.70 -11.43 -17.32
C LYS A 62 19.17 -11.86 -17.18
N SER A 63 19.55 -12.39 -16.03
CA SER A 63 20.70 -13.29 -15.93
C SER A 63 20.22 -14.68 -16.34
N GLY A 64 20.20 -14.95 -17.64
CA GLY A 64 20.12 -16.29 -18.19
C GLY A 64 21.52 -16.71 -18.61
N ASP A 65 22.33 -17.15 -17.64
CA ASP A 65 23.64 -17.75 -17.90
C ASP A 65 23.39 -19.15 -18.50
N LEU A 66 23.60 -19.28 -19.81
CA LEU A 66 23.49 -20.56 -20.51
C LEU A 66 24.80 -21.34 -20.31
N LEU A 67 24.86 -22.13 -19.24
CA LEU A 67 25.83 -23.21 -19.11
C LEU A 67 25.54 -24.31 -20.15
N SER A 68 26.14 -24.20 -21.33
CA SER A 68 26.25 -25.33 -22.26
C SER A 68 27.45 -26.18 -21.88
N LYS A 69 27.17 -27.33 -21.27
CA LYS A 69 28.13 -28.40 -21.02
C LYS A 69 28.47 -29.06 -22.37
N LYS A 70 29.76 -29.12 -22.72
CA LYS A 70 30.29 -30.00 -23.77
C LYS A 70 31.27 -30.98 -23.15
#